data_AF-A0A8I1YKD4-F1
#
_entry.id   AF-A0A8I1YKD4-F1
#
_cell.length_a   1.000
_cell.length_b   1.000
_cell.length_c   1.000
_cell.angle_alpha   90.00
_cell.angle_beta   90.00
_cell.angle_gamma   90.00
#
_symmetry.space_group_name_H-M   'P 1'
#
loop_
_entity.id
_entity.type
_entity.pdbx_description
1 polymer ?
#
loop_
_entity_poly.entity_id
_entity_poly.type
_entity_poly.pdbx_seq_one_letter_code
_entity_poly.pdbx_strand_id
1 'polypeptide(L)'
;MSVSVDRVAGRDGCGDHLVTRSSWGQGVPGILVLSHLDTVHPMGFIERLPFKVEGNRAFGPGIYDMKGGAYLAYHAFRQVCADDVRPPLGVTQLYVSDEEIGSPTSRALIEAEGRKAKYVLVTEPAREGGKIVTGRKGVARFEVFVKGTPAHAGARPEDGCSAIRELGNVIQTLEAMNDFKRGVTVNVGVVRGGSKSNVIAEEAYAEVDMRVPTMADADELVPKILGVTSRTHGVTVKVIGGLNRPPYEKRNAGAALYEHARSLAAELGFKLLDVFSGGGSDGNFTAPHTATLDGLGVDGKGAHTHYEQLYISSIEPRARLLYRLYQTLQ
;
A
#
# COMPACT_ATOMS: atom_id res chain seq x y z
N MET A 1 -30.46 12.57 -4.07
CA MET A 1 -30.17 12.18 -5.47
C MET A 1 -29.81 10.70 -5.50
N SER A 2 -30.07 9.98 -6.60
CA SER A 2 -29.75 8.54 -6.66
C SER A 2 -28.25 8.32 -6.81
N VAL A 3 -27.74 7.36 -6.06
CA VAL A 3 -26.35 6.87 -6.08
C VAL A 3 -26.47 5.38 -6.35
N SER A 4 -25.65 4.81 -7.23
CA SER A 4 -25.59 3.36 -7.39
C SER A 4 -24.55 2.78 -6.44
N VAL A 5 -24.84 1.62 -5.86
CA VAL A 5 -23.93 0.88 -4.99
C VAL A 5 -23.86 -0.54 -5.50
N ASP A 6 -22.68 -0.93 -5.96
CA ASP A 6 -22.38 -2.30 -6.36
C ASP A 6 -21.51 -2.94 -5.30
N ARG A 7 -21.88 -4.15 -4.87
CA ARG A 7 -21.11 -4.97 -3.94
C ARG A 7 -20.45 -6.10 -4.71
N VAL A 8 -19.12 -6.13 -4.71
CA VAL A 8 -18.35 -7.23 -5.26
C VAL A 8 -18.05 -8.19 -4.11
N ALA A 9 -18.56 -9.42 -4.22
CA ALA A 9 -18.41 -10.41 -3.17
C ALA A 9 -16.93 -10.69 -2.86
N GLY A 10 -16.59 -10.72 -1.58
CA GLY A 10 -15.27 -11.10 -1.09
C GLY A 10 -14.94 -12.55 -1.45
N ARG A 11 -13.65 -12.85 -1.56
CA ARG A 11 -13.11 -14.20 -1.83
C ARG A 11 -11.82 -14.39 -1.06
N ASP A 12 -11.32 -15.63 -1.01
CA ASP A 12 -10.03 -15.97 -0.39
C ASP A 12 -9.92 -15.52 1.08
N GLY A 13 -11.05 -15.50 1.81
CA GLY A 13 -11.13 -15.04 3.19
C GLY A 13 -11.18 -13.52 3.38
N CYS A 14 -11.17 -12.74 2.30
CA CYS A 14 -11.28 -11.28 2.33
C CYS A 14 -12.74 -10.82 2.33
N GLY A 15 -12.99 -9.62 2.84
CA GLY A 15 -14.33 -9.00 2.84
C GLY A 15 -14.77 -8.50 1.46
N ASP A 16 -16.05 -8.13 1.35
CA ASP A 16 -16.58 -7.54 0.11
C ASP A 16 -15.89 -6.22 -0.26
N HIS A 17 -15.89 -5.90 -1.54
CA HIS A 17 -15.53 -4.56 -2.04
C HIS A 17 -16.81 -3.79 -2.41
N LEU A 18 -16.80 -2.48 -2.22
CA LEU A 18 -17.93 -1.61 -2.55
C LEU A 18 -17.54 -0.60 -3.61
N VAL A 19 -18.34 -0.51 -4.67
CA VAL A 19 -18.22 0.51 -5.70
C VAL A 19 -19.46 1.38 -5.65
N THR A 20 -19.27 2.65 -5.32
CA THR A 20 -20.37 3.63 -5.20
C THR A 20 -20.19 4.70 -6.26
N ARG A 21 -21.22 4.96 -7.08
CA ARG A 21 -21.12 5.91 -8.20
C ARG A 21 -22.16 7.02 -8.11
N SER A 22 -21.73 8.23 -8.41
CA SER A 22 -22.64 9.34 -8.67
C SER A 22 -23.58 9.02 -9.84
N SER A 23 -24.82 9.52 -9.81
CA SER A 23 -25.73 9.42 -10.96
C SER A 23 -25.40 10.38 -12.10
N TRP A 24 -24.48 11.33 -11.89
CA TRP A 24 -23.99 12.26 -12.91
C TRP A 24 -22.58 11.93 -13.36
N GLY A 25 -22.19 12.41 -14.54
CA GLY A 25 -20.80 12.43 -15.00
C GLY A 25 -20.16 11.06 -15.26
N GLN A 26 -20.95 9.98 -15.30
CA GLN A 26 -20.45 8.60 -15.51
C GLN A 26 -20.19 8.25 -16.99
N GLY A 27 -20.59 9.11 -17.93
CA GLY A 27 -20.39 8.89 -19.38
C GLY A 27 -19.02 9.33 -19.91
N VAL A 28 -18.17 9.92 -19.06
CA VAL A 28 -16.83 10.40 -19.40
C VAL A 28 -15.86 10.02 -18.27
N PRO A 29 -14.53 9.99 -18.53
CA PRO A 29 -13.55 9.75 -17.47
C PRO A 29 -13.69 10.73 -16.30
N GLY A 30 -13.98 10.20 -15.12
CA GLY A 30 -14.29 10.98 -13.91
C GLY A 30 -13.23 10.90 -12.82
N ILE A 31 -13.66 11.04 -11.57
CA ILE A 31 -12.82 10.93 -10.37
C ILE A 31 -13.04 9.56 -9.75
N LEU A 32 -11.96 8.79 -9.59
CA LEU A 32 -11.95 7.59 -8.75
C LEU A 32 -11.36 7.95 -7.39
N VAL A 33 -12.02 7.51 -6.33
CA VAL A 33 -11.55 7.69 -4.97
C VAL A 33 -11.29 6.31 -4.37
N LEU A 34 -10.05 6.07 -3.95
CA LEU A 34 -9.61 4.79 -3.40
C LEU A 34 -9.54 4.87 -1.87
N SER A 35 -10.13 3.86 -1.23
CA SER A 35 -10.07 3.66 0.21
C SER A 35 -10.04 2.18 0.52
N HIS A 36 -9.37 1.77 1.61
CA HIS A 36 -9.48 0.42 2.14
C HIS A 36 -10.21 0.41 3.49
N LEU A 37 -10.88 -0.70 3.78
CA LEU A 37 -11.71 -0.91 4.97
C LEU A 37 -11.05 -1.87 5.96
N ASP A 38 -10.16 -2.74 5.48
CA ASP A 38 -9.32 -3.61 6.29
C ASP A 38 -8.28 -2.83 7.08
N THR A 39 -7.68 -3.49 8.07
CA THR A 39 -6.61 -2.96 8.91
C THR A 39 -5.66 -4.09 9.24
N VAL A 40 -4.38 -3.81 9.52
CA VAL A 40 -3.45 -4.84 10.02
C VAL A 40 -3.80 -5.45 11.38
N HIS A 41 -4.70 -4.82 12.14
CA HIS A 41 -4.96 -5.20 13.52
C HIS A 41 -5.72 -6.54 13.62
N PRO A 42 -5.30 -7.46 14.51
CA PRO A 42 -6.01 -8.72 14.69
C PRO A 42 -7.40 -8.52 15.33
N MET A 43 -8.27 -9.51 15.18
CA MET A 43 -9.56 -9.53 15.86
C MET A 43 -9.39 -9.34 17.38
N GLY A 44 -10.23 -8.50 17.97
CA GLY A 44 -10.18 -8.14 19.41
C GLY A 44 -9.18 -7.04 19.77
N PHE A 45 -8.37 -6.52 18.84
CA PHE A 45 -7.36 -5.51 19.16
C PHE A 45 -7.94 -4.20 19.74
N ILE A 46 -9.21 -3.90 19.49
CA ILE A 46 -9.95 -2.79 20.09
C ILE A 46 -9.95 -2.83 21.64
N GLU A 47 -9.79 -4.00 22.27
CA GLU A 47 -9.65 -4.12 23.73
C GLU A 47 -8.31 -3.57 24.23
N ARG A 48 -7.26 -3.67 23.39
CA ARG A 48 -5.91 -3.13 23.69
C ARG A 48 -5.79 -1.66 23.31
N LEU A 49 -6.44 -1.24 22.23
CA LEU A 49 -6.50 0.14 21.77
C LEU A 49 -7.97 0.58 21.64
N PRO A 50 -8.65 0.85 22.77
CA PRO A 50 -10.04 1.27 22.72
C PRO A 50 -10.17 2.64 22.06
N PHE A 51 -11.34 2.90 21.47
CA PHE A 51 -11.65 4.24 21.02
C PHE A 51 -11.64 5.19 22.21
N LYS A 52 -10.79 6.21 22.14
CA LYS A 52 -10.70 7.26 23.15
C LYS A 52 -10.29 8.57 22.51
N VAL A 53 -10.72 9.66 23.13
CA VAL A 53 -10.37 11.02 22.73
C VAL A 53 -9.62 11.68 23.87
N GLU A 54 -8.45 12.23 23.57
CA GLU A 54 -7.60 12.94 24.52
C GLU A 54 -7.14 14.26 23.88
N GLY A 55 -7.81 15.35 24.24
CA GLY A 55 -7.56 16.67 23.64
C GLY A 55 -7.76 16.64 22.13
N ASN A 56 -6.70 16.95 21.37
CA ASN A 56 -6.73 16.96 19.91
C ASN A 56 -6.49 15.57 19.26
N ARG A 57 -6.42 14.49 20.05
CA ARG A 57 -6.10 13.15 19.53
C ARG A 57 -7.28 12.21 19.71
N ALA A 58 -7.58 11.44 18.68
CA ALA A 58 -8.50 10.31 18.77
C ALA A 58 -7.75 9.02 18.42
N PHE A 59 -7.93 7.99 19.24
CA PHE A 59 -7.24 6.71 19.13
C PHE A 59 -8.21 5.61 18.71
N GLY A 60 -7.69 4.57 18.06
CA GLY A 60 -8.46 3.38 17.69
C GLY A 60 -7.83 2.63 16.52
N PRO A 61 -8.07 1.31 16.41
CA PRO A 61 -7.50 0.49 15.34
C PRO A 61 -8.04 0.89 13.96
N GLY A 62 -7.11 1.30 13.09
CA GLY A 62 -7.38 1.80 11.74
C GLY A 62 -8.01 3.19 11.71
N ILE A 63 -8.05 3.92 12.83
CA ILE A 63 -8.65 5.26 12.88
C ILE A 63 -7.89 6.24 11.98
N TYR A 64 -6.57 6.07 11.88
CA TYR A 64 -5.69 6.84 11.02
C TYR A 64 -5.56 6.12 9.67
N ASP A 65 -5.29 4.81 9.68
CA ASP A 65 -5.02 3.96 8.51
C ASP A 65 -6.08 2.86 8.27
N MET A 66 -7.08 3.08 7.41
CA MET A 66 -7.42 4.38 6.83
C MET A 66 -8.89 4.78 7.01
N LYS A 67 -9.57 4.28 8.06
CA LYS A 67 -10.99 4.58 8.32
C LYS A 67 -11.26 6.08 8.41
N GLY A 68 -10.32 6.86 8.96
CA GLY A 68 -10.39 8.31 8.97
C GLY A 68 -10.51 8.89 7.56
N GLY A 69 -9.62 8.51 6.65
CA GLY A 69 -9.65 8.95 5.25
C GLY A 69 -10.88 8.46 4.48
N ALA A 70 -11.24 7.18 4.64
CA ALA A 70 -12.45 6.60 4.06
C ALA A 70 -13.71 7.37 4.49
N TYR A 71 -13.77 7.77 5.77
CA TYR A 71 -14.85 8.62 6.28
C TYR A 71 -14.86 10.01 5.65
N LEU A 72 -13.69 10.68 5.51
CA LEU A 72 -13.63 11.99 4.85
C LEU A 72 -14.12 11.90 3.40
N ALA A 73 -13.71 10.88 2.65
CA ALA A 73 -14.19 10.63 1.29
C ALA A 73 -15.69 10.42 1.24
N TYR A 74 -16.24 9.55 2.10
CA TYR A 74 -17.67 9.31 2.21
C TYR A 74 -18.44 10.59 2.51
N HIS A 75 -17.96 11.37 3.49
CA HIS A 75 -18.60 12.60 3.94
C HIS A 75 -18.61 13.65 2.83
N ALA A 76 -17.48 13.91 2.17
CA ALA A 76 -17.39 14.84 1.05
C ALA A 76 -18.30 14.41 -0.12
N PHE A 77 -18.36 13.12 -0.43
CA PHE A 77 -19.22 12.61 -1.50
C PHE A 77 -20.70 12.77 -1.16
N ARG A 78 -21.08 12.52 0.10
CA ARG A 78 -22.45 12.78 0.58
C ARG A 78 -22.85 14.23 0.49
N GLN A 79 -21.94 15.17 0.78
CA GLN A 79 -22.20 16.60 0.63
C GLN A 79 -22.43 16.97 -0.83
N VAL A 80 -21.55 16.55 -1.74
CA VAL A 80 -21.71 16.79 -3.18
C VAL A 80 -23.01 16.20 -3.74
N CYS A 81 -23.44 15.02 -3.25
CA CYS A 81 -24.71 14.43 -3.63
C CYS A 81 -25.95 15.20 -3.12
N ALA A 82 -25.77 16.08 -2.12
CA ALA A 82 -26.81 16.91 -1.54
C ALA A 82 -26.80 18.34 -2.09
N ASP A 83 -25.72 18.77 -2.74
CA ASP A 83 -25.61 20.09 -3.37
C ASP A 83 -26.58 20.23 -4.55
N ASP A 84 -27.08 21.45 -4.76
CA ASP A 84 -27.94 21.76 -5.91
C ASP A 84 -27.15 21.79 -7.23
N VAL A 85 -25.85 22.12 -7.16
CA VAL A 85 -24.96 22.22 -8.32
C VAL A 85 -24.13 20.96 -8.44
N ARG A 86 -24.26 20.30 -9.60
CA ARG A 86 -23.49 19.10 -9.89
C ARG A 86 -22.03 19.46 -10.22
N PRO A 87 -21.06 18.70 -9.70
CA PRO A 87 -19.71 18.77 -10.20
C PRO A 87 -19.62 18.43 -11.69
N PRO A 88 -18.58 18.92 -12.38
CA PRO A 88 -18.38 18.65 -13.80
C PRO A 88 -18.06 17.18 -14.10
N LEU A 89 -17.39 16.48 -13.18
CA LEU A 89 -17.01 15.08 -13.32
C LEU A 89 -17.85 14.17 -12.41
N GLY A 90 -18.07 12.94 -12.87
CA GLY A 90 -18.64 11.88 -12.04
C GLY A 90 -17.64 11.43 -10.97
N VAL A 91 -18.15 11.02 -9.80
CA VAL A 91 -17.33 10.51 -8.69
C VAL A 91 -17.66 9.04 -8.45
N THR A 92 -16.64 8.20 -8.44
CA THR A 92 -16.70 6.77 -8.12
C THR A 92 -15.86 6.53 -6.87
N GLN A 93 -16.49 6.02 -5.81
CA GLN A 93 -15.82 5.64 -4.57
C GLN A 93 -15.61 4.12 -4.61
N LEU A 94 -14.37 3.67 -4.48
CA LEU A 94 -14.00 2.27 -4.38
C LEU A 94 -13.44 1.99 -2.99
N TYR A 95 -14.20 1.21 -2.21
CA TYR A 95 -13.79 0.71 -0.91
C TYR A 95 -13.37 -0.75 -1.03
N VAL A 96 -12.10 -1.05 -0.78
CA VAL A 96 -11.52 -2.40 -0.83
C VAL A 96 -11.31 -2.95 0.58
N SER A 97 -11.02 -4.24 0.71
CA SER A 97 -11.02 -4.95 2.00
C SER A 97 -9.79 -5.85 2.20
N ASP A 98 -8.73 -5.57 1.47
CA ASP A 98 -7.54 -6.43 1.35
C ASP A 98 -6.25 -5.66 1.02
N GLU A 99 -6.21 -4.33 1.23
CA GLU A 99 -5.02 -3.51 0.90
C GLU A 99 -3.81 -3.94 1.73
N GLU A 100 -4.02 -4.22 3.01
CA GLU A 100 -2.95 -4.43 4.01
C GLU A 100 -2.16 -5.72 3.74
N ILE A 101 -2.78 -6.66 3.03
CA ILE A 101 -2.15 -7.90 2.57
C ILE A 101 -1.61 -7.82 1.13
N GLY A 102 -1.78 -6.67 0.47
CA GLY A 102 -1.25 -6.37 -0.87
C GLY A 102 -2.27 -6.41 -1.99
N SER A 103 -3.57 -6.32 -1.67
CA SER A 103 -4.70 -6.22 -2.61
C SER A 103 -4.91 -7.42 -3.55
N PRO A 104 -4.75 -8.68 -3.09
CA PRO A 104 -4.84 -9.86 -3.95
C PRO A 104 -6.20 -10.03 -4.64
N THR A 105 -7.30 -9.60 -4.02
CA THR A 105 -8.65 -9.74 -4.54
C THR A 105 -9.16 -8.45 -5.20
N SER A 106 -8.70 -7.27 -4.76
CA SER A 106 -9.16 -5.98 -5.28
C SER A 106 -8.29 -5.37 -6.38
N ARG A 107 -7.02 -5.78 -6.56
CA ARG A 107 -6.11 -5.17 -7.54
C ARG A 107 -6.72 -5.05 -8.95
N ALA A 108 -7.29 -6.13 -9.46
CA ALA A 108 -7.88 -6.12 -10.80
C ALA A 108 -9.02 -5.09 -10.94
N LEU A 109 -9.82 -4.93 -9.88
CA LEU A 109 -10.89 -3.94 -9.82
C LEU A 109 -10.33 -2.50 -9.74
N ILE A 110 -9.31 -2.28 -8.92
CA ILE A 110 -8.61 -0.99 -8.79
C ILE A 110 -8.02 -0.56 -10.14
N GLU A 111 -7.29 -1.45 -10.81
CA GLU A 111 -6.69 -1.16 -12.12
C GLU A 111 -7.78 -0.90 -13.19
N ALA A 112 -8.87 -1.69 -13.19
CA ALA A 112 -9.96 -1.53 -14.14
C ALA A 112 -10.70 -0.19 -13.98
N GLU A 113 -11.03 0.22 -12.76
CA GLU A 113 -11.66 1.53 -12.51
C GLU A 113 -10.66 2.68 -12.68
N GLY A 114 -9.40 2.49 -12.28
CA GLY A 114 -8.34 3.48 -12.41
C GLY A 114 -8.06 3.87 -13.86
N ARG A 115 -8.10 2.91 -14.79
CA ARG A 115 -7.95 3.18 -16.23
C ARG A 115 -9.13 3.92 -16.86
N LYS A 116 -10.31 3.86 -16.25
CA LYS A 116 -11.50 4.62 -16.68
C LYS A 116 -11.51 6.05 -16.12
N ALA A 117 -10.76 6.29 -15.05
CA ALA A 117 -10.72 7.57 -14.36
C ALA A 117 -9.80 8.58 -15.05
N LYS A 118 -10.14 9.85 -14.93
CA LYS A 118 -9.27 10.98 -15.26
C LYS A 118 -8.33 11.32 -14.10
N TYR A 119 -8.85 11.25 -12.88
CA TYR A 119 -8.13 11.49 -11.64
C TYR A 119 -8.36 10.36 -10.64
N VAL A 120 -7.32 9.99 -9.91
CA VAL A 120 -7.41 9.06 -8.77
C VAL A 120 -7.00 9.78 -7.49
N LEU A 121 -7.85 9.71 -6.48
CA LEU A 121 -7.67 10.32 -5.17
C LEU A 121 -7.61 9.20 -4.12
N VAL A 122 -6.45 8.98 -3.51
CA VAL A 122 -6.25 7.93 -2.50
C VAL A 122 -6.34 8.54 -1.12
N THR A 123 -7.29 8.07 -0.30
CA THR A 123 -7.56 8.68 1.02
C THR A 123 -6.72 8.10 2.16
N GLU A 124 -5.65 7.42 1.82
CA GLU A 124 -4.56 7.08 2.73
C GLU A 124 -4.19 8.23 3.66
N PRO A 125 -3.67 7.93 4.86
CA PRO A 125 -3.38 8.97 5.83
C PRO A 125 -2.40 10.02 5.30
N ALA A 126 -2.62 11.29 5.68
CA ALA A 126 -1.67 12.35 5.42
C ALA A 126 -0.33 12.03 6.10
N ARG A 127 0.78 12.53 5.57
CA ARG A 127 2.08 12.42 6.25
C ARG A 127 2.30 13.58 7.20
N GLU A 128 3.28 13.45 8.09
CA GLU A 128 3.52 14.38 9.20
C GLU A 128 3.39 15.86 8.79
N GLY A 129 2.47 16.55 9.46
CA GLY A 129 2.12 17.95 9.18
C GLY A 129 1.12 18.12 8.05
N GLY A 130 0.26 17.11 7.81
CA GLY A 130 -0.77 17.16 6.76
C GLY A 130 -0.25 17.08 5.33
N LYS A 131 0.98 16.58 5.13
CA LYS A 131 1.61 16.44 3.81
C LYS A 131 0.88 15.42 2.94
N ILE A 132 0.86 15.65 1.64
CA ILE A 132 0.28 14.76 0.64
C ILE A 132 1.37 13.97 -0.06
N VAL A 133 1.04 12.74 -0.47
CA VAL A 133 1.97 11.86 -1.15
C VAL A 133 1.83 12.05 -2.66
N THR A 134 2.92 12.47 -3.30
CA THR A 134 3.00 12.64 -4.78
C THR A 134 3.92 11.61 -5.44
N GLY A 135 4.42 10.66 -4.65
CA GLY A 135 5.19 9.54 -5.16
C GLY A 135 5.46 8.51 -4.07
N ARG A 136 5.57 7.24 -4.47
CA ARG A 136 5.82 6.09 -3.60
C ARG A 136 6.84 5.17 -4.26
N LYS A 137 7.69 4.53 -3.47
CA LYS A 137 8.45 3.37 -3.95
C LYS A 137 7.50 2.25 -4.38
N GLY A 138 7.93 1.48 -5.39
CA GLY A 138 7.35 0.19 -5.70
C GLY A 138 7.67 -0.83 -4.62
N VAL A 139 6.88 -1.90 -4.59
CA VAL A 139 6.97 -3.00 -3.62
C VAL A 139 7.00 -4.30 -4.39
N ALA A 140 8.10 -5.04 -4.24
CA ALA A 140 8.21 -6.42 -4.69
C ALA A 140 8.34 -7.33 -3.47
N ARG A 141 7.70 -8.50 -3.57
CA ARG A 141 7.74 -9.53 -2.52
C ARG A 141 8.22 -10.83 -3.14
N PHE A 142 9.10 -11.54 -2.44
CA PHE A 142 9.62 -12.82 -2.88
C PHE A 142 9.62 -13.84 -1.74
N GLU A 143 9.51 -15.10 -2.13
CA GLU A 143 9.70 -16.24 -1.26
C GLU A 143 10.87 -17.07 -1.78
N VAL A 144 11.77 -17.41 -0.87
CA VAL A 144 12.96 -18.22 -1.15
C VAL A 144 12.79 -19.57 -0.48
N PHE A 145 12.89 -20.63 -1.27
CA PHE A 145 12.87 -22.02 -0.82
C PHE A 145 14.23 -22.64 -1.08
N VAL A 146 14.84 -23.21 -0.04
CA VAL A 146 16.15 -23.87 -0.12
C VAL A 146 16.00 -25.32 0.29
N LYS A 147 16.50 -26.23 -0.54
CA LYS A 147 16.48 -27.67 -0.28
C LYS A 147 17.87 -28.27 -0.37
N GLY A 148 18.34 -28.83 0.74
CA GLY A 148 19.60 -29.53 0.91
C GLY A 148 19.42 -31.03 1.10
N THR A 149 20.31 -31.65 1.88
CA THR A 149 20.31 -33.08 2.18
C THR A 149 20.58 -33.30 3.68
N PRO A 150 19.71 -33.99 4.41
CA PRO A 150 19.88 -34.21 5.83
C PRO A 150 20.96 -35.26 6.12
N ALA A 151 21.66 -35.08 7.24
CA ALA A 151 22.63 -36.03 7.77
C ALA A 151 22.78 -35.84 9.29
N HIS A 152 23.29 -36.85 10.00
CA HIS A 152 23.57 -36.70 11.42
C HIS A 152 24.81 -35.82 11.63
N ALA A 153 24.64 -34.68 12.31
CA ALA A 153 25.66 -33.63 12.38
C ALA A 153 26.98 -34.06 13.03
N GLY A 154 26.94 -35.08 13.90
CA GLY A 154 28.14 -35.59 14.58
C GLY A 154 28.69 -36.91 14.05
N ALA A 155 27.94 -37.64 13.21
CA ALA A 155 28.34 -39.00 12.82
C ALA A 155 28.90 -39.03 11.40
N ARG A 156 28.20 -38.41 10.45
CA ARG A 156 28.56 -38.35 9.03
C ARG A 156 28.12 -37.00 8.43
N PRO A 157 28.56 -35.85 8.97
CA PRO A 157 28.14 -34.53 8.47
C PRO A 157 28.46 -34.33 6.98
N GLU A 158 29.49 -34.99 6.45
CA GLU A 158 29.91 -34.94 5.05
C GLU A 158 28.91 -35.56 4.07
N ASP A 159 27.98 -36.40 4.54
CA ASP A 159 26.90 -36.96 3.71
C ASP A 159 25.76 -35.94 3.51
N GLY A 160 25.77 -34.82 4.25
CA GLY A 160 24.71 -33.82 4.25
C GLY A 160 25.10 -32.50 3.58
N CYS A 161 24.08 -31.77 3.11
CA CYS A 161 24.21 -30.44 2.54
C CYS A 161 23.20 -29.51 3.23
N SER A 162 23.69 -28.52 4.01
CA SER A 162 22.81 -27.70 4.86
C SER A 162 22.06 -26.62 4.08
N ALA A 163 20.73 -26.71 4.05
CA ALA A 163 19.85 -25.69 3.51
C ALA A 163 19.94 -24.36 4.28
N ILE A 164 20.12 -24.39 5.60
CA ILE A 164 20.28 -23.16 6.41
C ILE A 164 21.58 -22.45 6.07
N ARG A 165 22.68 -23.20 5.87
CA ARG A 165 23.96 -22.61 5.47
C ARG A 165 23.81 -21.91 4.12
N GLU A 166 23.17 -22.56 3.16
CA GLU A 166 22.96 -21.95 1.84
C GLU A 166 22.01 -20.77 1.90
N LEU A 167 20.94 -20.82 2.71
CA LEU A 167 20.08 -19.66 2.93
C LEU A 167 20.88 -18.47 3.49
N GLY A 168 21.87 -18.71 4.36
CA GLY A 168 22.81 -17.68 4.80
C GLY A 168 23.58 -17.01 3.65
N ASN A 169 24.03 -17.79 2.66
CA ASN A 169 24.67 -17.26 1.45
C ASN A 169 23.70 -16.45 0.58
N VAL A 170 22.46 -16.94 0.44
CA VAL A 170 21.39 -16.26 -0.31
C VAL A 170 21.03 -14.93 0.35
N ILE A 171 20.87 -14.88 1.67
CA ILE A 171 20.58 -13.64 2.42
C ILE A 171 21.67 -12.60 2.16
N GLN A 172 22.95 -12.97 2.29
CA GLN A 172 24.06 -12.05 1.99
C GLN A 172 24.03 -11.56 0.54
N THR A 173 23.65 -12.42 -0.40
CA THR A 173 23.54 -12.05 -1.83
C THR A 173 22.41 -11.06 -2.06
N LEU A 174 21.26 -11.27 -1.44
CA LEU A 174 20.08 -10.42 -1.56
C LEU A 174 20.30 -9.06 -0.89
N GLU A 175 20.80 -9.04 0.34
CA GLU A 175 21.03 -7.78 1.05
C GLU A 175 22.18 -6.95 0.47
N ALA A 176 23.14 -7.59 -0.23
CA ALA A 176 24.14 -6.87 -1.02
C ALA A 176 23.55 -6.08 -2.20
N MET A 177 22.29 -6.32 -2.58
CA MET A 177 21.58 -5.52 -3.60
C MET A 177 21.00 -4.21 -3.07
N ASN A 178 21.08 -3.95 -1.75
CA ASN A 178 20.70 -2.65 -1.19
C ASN A 178 21.53 -1.52 -1.81
N ASP A 179 20.86 -0.46 -2.24
CA ASP A 179 21.51 0.78 -2.66
C ASP A 179 20.72 1.97 -2.08
N PHE A 180 21.13 2.37 -0.87
CA PHE A 180 20.48 3.47 -0.15
C PHE A 180 20.61 4.82 -0.87
N LYS A 181 21.65 5.00 -1.71
CA LYS A 181 21.83 6.23 -2.49
C LYS A 181 20.82 6.31 -3.62
N ARG A 182 20.58 5.19 -4.32
CA ARG A 182 19.50 5.07 -5.30
C ARG A 182 18.12 5.05 -4.64
N GLY A 183 18.04 4.67 -3.36
CA GLY A 183 16.79 4.47 -2.63
C GLY A 183 16.21 3.07 -2.81
N VAL A 184 17.01 2.11 -3.28
CA VAL A 184 16.65 0.69 -3.36
C VAL A 184 16.91 0.03 -2.01
N THR A 185 15.93 -0.73 -1.51
CA THR A 185 16.12 -1.55 -0.32
C THR A 185 15.68 -2.99 -0.57
N VAL A 186 16.43 -3.96 -0.07
CA VAL A 186 16.10 -5.39 -0.06
C VAL A 186 16.29 -5.88 1.37
N ASN A 187 15.25 -6.46 1.95
CA ASN A 187 15.21 -6.89 3.34
C ASN A 187 14.68 -8.31 3.45
N VAL A 188 15.44 -9.20 4.07
CA VAL A 188 14.96 -10.53 4.42
C VAL A 188 14.31 -10.46 5.80
N GLY A 189 12.98 -10.39 5.82
CA GLY A 189 12.21 -10.12 7.04
C GLY A 189 11.83 -11.38 7.83
N VAL A 190 11.75 -12.52 7.17
CA VAL A 190 11.31 -13.79 7.77
C VAL A 190 12.29 -14.90 7.38
N VAL A 191 12.68 -15.73 8.33
CA VAL A 191 13.51 -16.92 8.12
C VAL A 191 12.95 -18.09 8.91
N ARG A 192 12.89 -19.27 8.28
CA ARG A 192 12.51 -20.55 8.90
C ARG A 192 13.43 -21.65 8.37
N GLY A 193 13.70 -22.70 9.15
CA GLY A 193 14.46 -23.85 8.65
C GLY A 193 15.02 -24.75 9.74
N GLY A 194 15.36 -25.98 9.34
CA GLY A 194 15.88 -27.02 10.23
C GLY A 194 14.82 -27.65 11.13
N SER A 195 15.15 -28.82 11.67
CA SER A 195 14.25 -29.61 12.53
C SER A 195 14.83 -29.85 13.92
N LYS A 196 16.12 -30.19 14.00
CA LYS A 196 16.86 -30.44 15.26
C LYS A 196 18.31 -29.99 15.09
N SER A 197 18.96 -29.62 16.20
CA SER A 197 20.35 -29.18 16.19
C SER A 197 21.37 -30.25 15.77
N ASN A 198 21.04 -31.54 15.96
CA ASN A 198 21.90 -32.66 15.59
C ASN A 198 21.62 -33.23 14.18
N VAL A 199 20.81 -32.54 13.37
CA VAL A 199 20.46 -32.94 12.00
C VAL A 199 20.83 -31.79 11.06
N ILE A 200 21.62 -32.08 10.02
CA ILE A 200 21.90 -31.12 8.95
C ILE A 200 20.56 -30.72 8.30
N ALA A 201 20.29 -29.41 8.22
CA ALA A 201 19.00 -28.92 7.80
C ALA A 201 18.69 -29.27 6.33
N GLU A 202 17.61 -30.01 6.09
CA GLU A 202 17.14 -30.35 4.75
C GLU A 202 16.43 -29.17 4.07
N GLU A 203 15.69 -28.37 4.82
CA GLU A 203 14.87 -27.29 4.26
C GLU A 203 15.08 -25.97 5.02
N ALA A 204 15.06 -24.88 4.27
CA ALA A 204 15.04 -23.52 4.79
C ALA A 204 14.20 -22.62 3.87
N TYR A 205 13.64 -21.57 4.46
CA TYR A 205 12.69 -20.66 3.84
C TYR A 205 12.95 -19.22 4.26
N ALA A 206 12.72 -18.27 3.36
CA ALA A 206 12.72 -16.85 3.70
C ALA A 206 11.71 -16.02 2.90
N GLU A 207 11.23 -14.93 3.51
CA GLU A 207 10.43 -13.89 2.84
C GLU A 207 11.27 -12.63 2.66
N VAL A 208 11.20 -12.06 1.46
CA VAL A 208 12.01 -10.92 1.04
C VAL A 208 11.11 -9.77 0.60
N ASP A 209 11.33 -8.59 1.18
CA ASP A 209 10.70 -7.34 0.79
C ASP A 209 11.72 -6.50 0.00
N MET A 210 11.35 -6.05 -1.19
CA MET A 210 12.15 -5.11 -1.97
C MET A 210 11.36 -3.84 -2.25
N ARG A 211 11.99 -2.69 -2.00
CA ARG A 211 11.48 -1.36 -2.35
C ARG A 211 12.35 -0.71 -3.42
N VAL A 212 11.71 -0.20 -4.46
CA VAL A 212 12.39 0.36 -5.64
C VAL A 212 11.79 1.72 -6.00
N PRO A 213 12.59 2.75 -6.28
CA PRO A 213 12.07 4.08 -6.58
C PRO A 213 11.52 4.22 -8.01
N THR A 214 12.06 3.49 -8.98
CA THR A 214 11.67 3.60 -10.39
C THR A 214 11.38 2.25 -11.02
N MET A 215 10.62 2.23 -12.12
CA MET A 215 10.38 1.00 -12.88
C MET A 215 11.69 0.43 -13.45
N ALA A 216 12.66 1.26 -13.81
CA ALA A 216 13.97 0.80 -14.28
C ALA A 216 14.71 0.00 -13.19
N ASP A 217 14.63 0.43 -11.92
CA ASP A 217 15.19 -0.33 -10.81
C ASP A 217 14.48 -1.68 -10.64
N ALA A 218 13.15 -1.71 -10.80
CA ALA A 218 12.38 -2.95 -10.75
C ALA A 218 12.78 -3.92 -11.88
N ASP A 219 12.84 -3.43 -13.12
CA ASP A 219 13.19 -4.20 -14.31
C ASP A 219 14.63 -4.75 -14.22
N GLU A 220 15.53 -4.05 -13.53
CA GLU A 220 16.89 -4.50 -13.27
C GLU A 220 16.94 -5.57 -12.16
N LEU A 221 16.29 -5.33 -11.02
CA LEU A 221 16.53 -6.09 -9.79
C LEU A 221 15.60 -7.29 -9.61
N VAL A 222 14.36 -7.22 -10.09
CA VAL A 222 13.42 -8.35 -10.00
C VAL A 222 13.98 -9.61 -10.67
N PRO A 223 14.50 -9.56 -11.92
CA PRO A 223 15.10 -10.75 -12.53
C PRO A 223 16.36 -11.24 -11.81
N LYS A 224 17.15 -10.34 -11.21
CA LYS A 224 18.35 -10.71 -10.45
C LYS A 224 18.00 -11.51 -9.19
N ILE A 225 16.95 -11.10 -8.47
CA ILE A 225 16.46 -11.82 -7.29
C ILE A 225 15.86 -13.17 -7.68
N LEU A 226 15.03 -13.20 -8.73
CA LEU A 226 14.45 -14.45 -9.24
C LEU A 226 15.51 -15.43 -9.76
N GLY A 227 16.63 -14.91 -10.27
CA GLY A 227 17.76 -15.67 -10.78
C GLY A 227 18.78 -16.10 -9.73
N VAL A 228 18.56 -15.87 -8.44
CA VAL A 228 19.50 -16.32 -7.39
C VAL A 228 19.55 -17.85 -7.36
N THR A 229 20.76 -18.39 -7.48
CA THR A 229 21.04 -19.83 -7.47
C THR A 229 21.92 -20.22 -6.30
N SER A 230 21.92 -21.53 -5.99
CA SER A 230 22.77 -22.09 -4.94
C SER A 230 24.26 -21.94 -5.27
N ARG A 231 25.05 -21.55 -4.27
CA ARG A 231 26.52 -21.61 -4.28
C ARG A 231 27.06 -22.93 -3.73
N THR A 232 26.22 -23.73 -3.08
CA THR A 232 26.59 -25.01 -2.48
C THR A 232 26.17 -26.17 -3.38
N HIS A 233 27.13 -27.02 -3.74
CA HIS A 233 26.88 -28.25 -4.48
C HIS A 233 25.87 -29.15 -3.73
N GLY A 234 24.92 -29.74 -4.44
CA GLY A 234 23.88 -30.59 -3.84
C GLY A 234 22.74 -29.84 -3.13
N VAL A 235 22.73 -28.50 -3.15
CA VAL A 235 21.62 -27.68 -2.62
C VAL A 235 20.90 -26.98 -3.77
N THR A 236 19.58 -26.92 -3.71
CA THR A 236 18.75 -26.17 -4.67
C THR A 236 18.14 -24.94 -4.01
N VAL A 237 18.05 -23.85 -4.78
CA VAL A 237 17.40 -22.60 -4.39
C VAL A 237 16.31 -22.31 -5.42
N LYS A 238 15.10 -22.05 -4.97
CA LYS A 238 13.98 -21.62 -5.78
C LYS A 238 13.46 -20.31 -5.23
N VAL A 239 13.39 -19.28 -6.06
CA VAL A 239 12.79 -18.00 -5.72
C VAL A 239 11.51 -17.81 -6.53
N ILE A 240 10.43 -17.42 -5.86
CA ILE A 240 9.16 -17.04 -6.50
C ILE A 240 8.73 -15.65 -6.01
N GLY A 241 7.78 -15.04 -6.71
CA GLY A 241 7.26 -13.72 -6.39
C GLY A 241 7.56 -12.72 -7.49
N GLY A 242 7.67 -11.45 -7.14
CA GLY A 242 7.92 -10.38 -8.10
C GLY A 242 7.38 -9.03 -7.64
N LEU A 243 7.27 -8.11 -8.59
CA LEU A 243 6.70 -6.78 -8.36
C LEU A 243 5.21 -6.90 -8.05
N ASN A 244 4.82 -6.53 -6.84
CA ASN A 244 3.41 -6.38 -6.48
C ASN A 244 2.93 -4.99 -6.91
N ARG A 245 3.42 -3.95 -6.23
CA ARG A 245 3.04 -2.55 -6.48
C ARG A 245 4.12 -1.87 -7.34
N PRO A 246 3.80 -1.34 -8.53
CA PRO A 246 4.79 -0.62 -9.33
C PRO A 246 5.12 0.74 -8.69
N PRO A 247 6.28 1.35 -8.96
CA PRO A 247 6.62 2.66 -8.43
C PRO A 247 5.65 3.75 -8.88
N TYR A 248 5.29 4.62 -7.94
CA TYR A 248 4.53 5.82 -8.19
C TYR A 248 5.53 6.98 -8.27
N GLU A 249 5.92 7.32 -9.49
CA GLU A 249 6.81 8.44 -9.76
C GLU A 249 6.02 9.75 -9.87
N LYS A 250 6.58 10.86 -9.38
CA LYS A 250 6.00 12.19 -9.55
C LYS A 250 6.13 12.61 -11.02
N ARG A 251 5.08 12.39 -11.81
CA ARG A 251 4.99 12.77 -13.24
C ARG A 251 4.17 14.05 -13.43
N ASN A 252 4.27 14.67 -14.61
CA ASN A 252 3.63 15.96 -14.92
C ASN A 252 2.13 16.02 -14.58
N ALA A 253 1.36 14.97 -14.90
CA ALA A 253 -0.08 14.94 -14.63
C ALA A 253 -0.41 14.88 -13.12
N GLY A 254 0.35 14.10 -12.35
CA GLY A 254 0.23 14.07 -10.89
C GLY A 254 0.71 15.37 -10.24
N ALA A 255 1.73 16.02 -10.80
CA ALA A 255 2.20 17.32 -10.35
C ALA A 255 1.14 18.43 -10.57
N ALA A 256 0.45 18.44 -11.71
CA ALA A 256 -0.65 19.37 -11.97
C ALA A 256 -1.83 19.16 -11.00
N LEU A 257 -2.19 17.89 -10.72
CA LEU A 257 -3.21 17.56 -9.72
C LEU A 257 -2.81 18.03 -8.31
N TYR A 258 -1.54 17.87 -7.93
CA TYR A 258 -1.02 18.40 -6.67
C TYR A 258 -1.08 19.93 -6.61
N GLU A 259 -0.67 20.64 -7.66
CA GLU A 259 -0.74 22.11 -7.67
C GLU A 259 -2.17 22.63 -7.53
N HIS A 260 -3.15 21.93 -8.13
CA HIS A 260 -4.57 22.22 -7.93
C HIS A 260 -5.01 21.96 -6.49
N ALA A 261 -4.63 20.83 -5.89
CA ALA A 261 -4.92 20.57 -4.48
C ALA A 261 -4.27 21.62 -3.56
N ARG A 262 -3.06 22.07 -3.90
CA ARG A 262 -2.29 23.07 -3.14
C ARG A 262 -2.93 24.45 -3.18
N SER A 263 -3.46 24.88 -4.33
CA SER A 263 -4.20 26.16 -4.42
C SER A 263 -5.47 26.12 -3.59
N LEU A 264 -6.25 25.03 -3.66
CA LEU A 264 -7.45 24.84 -2.85
C LEU A 264 -7.13 24.84 -1.35
N ALA A 265 -6.06 24.17 -0.93
CA ALA A 265 -5.63 24.19 0.47
C ALA A 265 -5.29 25.61 0.96
N ALA A 266 -4.64 26.41 0.12
CA ALA A 266 -4.33 27.80 0.44
C ALA A 266 -5.62 28.65 0.59
N GLU A 267 -6.61 28.46 -0.28
CA GLU A 267 -7.94 29.09 -0.13
C GLU A 267 -8.65 28.66 1.16
N LEU A 268 -8.45 27.41 1.57
CA LEU A 268 -9.00 26.84 2.81
C LEU A 268 -8.20 27.25 4.06
N GLY A 269 -7.12 28.01 3.91
CA GLY A 269 -6.34 28.59 5.00
C GLY A 269 -5.22 27.70 5.55
N PHE A 270 -4.75 26.69 4.81
CA PHE A 270 -3.62 25.87 5.23
C PHE A 270 -2.60 25.59 4.11
N LYS A 271 -1.35 25.37 4.52
CA LYS A 271 -0.28 25.03 3.60
C LYS A 271 -0.30 23.54 3.30
N LEU A 272 -0.41 23.18 2.04
CA LEU A 272 -0.23 21.82 1.57
C LEU A 272 1.18 21.64 1.01
N LEU A 273 1.85 20.59 1.47
CA LEU A 273 3.21 20.23 1.09
C LEU A 273 3.18 18.80 0.55
N ASP A 274 3.94 18.52 -0.50
CA ASP A 274 4.12 17.16 -1.00
C ASP A 274 5.28 16.45 -0.30
N VAL A 275 5.24 15.11 -0.38
CA VAL A 275 6.30 14.24 0.08
C VAL A 275 6.37 12.98 -0.78
N PHE A 276 7.58 12.43 -0.89
CA PHE A 276 7.81 11.09 -1.43
C PHE A 276 7.80 10.07 -0.28
N SER A 277 7.03 8.98 -0.42
CA SER A 277 6.86 7.95 0.60
C SER A 277 7.63 6.66 0.26
N GLY A 278 8.23 6.03 1.27
CA GLY A 278 8.87 4.72 1.12
C GLY A 278 7.89 3.54 1.06
N GLY A 279 6.70 3.69 1.65
CA GLY A 279 5.64 2.68 1.66
C GLY A 279 4.75 2.73 0.42
N GLY A 280 4.22 1.57 0.02
CA GLY A 280 3.23 1.44 -1.06
C GLY A 280 1.81 1.77 -0.58
N SER A 281 0.89 1.88 -1.53
CA SER A 281 -0.57 1.94 -1.35
C SER A 281 -1.24 1.42 -2.63
N ASP A 282 -2.56 1.34 -2.67
CA ASP A 282 -3.30 1.08 -3.90
C ASP A 282 -3.11 2.16 -4.99
N GLY A 283 -2.68 3.38 -4.60
CA GLY A 283 -2.31 4.44 -5.54
C GLY A 283 -1.16 4.05 -6.47
N ASN A 284 -0.30 3.12 -6.04
CA ASN A 284 0.74 2.56 -6.89
C ASN A 284 0.18 1.86 -8.12
N PHE A 285 -1.01 1.24 -8.04
CA PHE A 285 -1.58 0.54 -9.20
C PHE A 285 -2.09 1.50 -10.27
N THR A 286 -2.53 2.70 -9.90
CA THR A 286 -3.14 3.65 -10.83
C THR A 286 -2.17 4.70 -11.34
N ALA A 287 -1.17 5.08 -10.55
CA ALA A 287 -0.21 6.13 -10.89
C ALA A 287 0.54 5.95 -12.23
N PRO A 288 0.85 4.72 -12.69
CA PRO A 288 1.51 4.53 -13.99
C PRO A 288 0.71 5.03 -15.19
N HIS A 289 -0.63 5.11 -15.08
CA HIS A 289 -1.50 5.43 -16.21
C HIS A 289 -2.55 6.52 -15.95
N THR A 290 -2.78 6.91 -14.69
CA THR A 290 -3.78 7.91 -14.33
C THR A 290 -3.21 8.92 -13.33
N ALA A 291 -3.56 10.20 -13.47
CA ALA A 291 -3.16 11.25 -12.54
C ALA A 291 -3.66 10.91 -11.13
N THR A 292 -2.74 10.45 -10.29
CA THR A 292 -3.03 9.96 -8.94
C THR A 292 -2.47 10.94 -7.92
N LEU A 293 -3.23 11.20 -6.86
CA LEU A 293 -2.80 11.93 -5.67
C LEU A 293 -3.16 11.12 -4.43
N ASP A 294 -2.23 11.02 -3.50
CA ASP A 294 -2.34 10.12 -2.36
C ASP A 294 -2.10 10.88 -1.04
N GLY A 295 -2.44 10.26 0.08
CA GLY A 295 -2.30 10.84 1.39
C GLY A 295 -3.35 11.92 1.61
N LEU A 296 -4.58 11.74 1.10
CA LEU A 296 -5.72 12.67 1.23
C LEU A 296 -6.56 12.46 2.49
N GLY A 297 -6.21 11.49 3.33
CA GLY A 297 -6.85 11.20 4.61
C GLY A 297 -6.54 12.20 5.73
N VAL A 298 -6.79 11.77 6.96
CA VAL A 298 -6.50 12.54 8.18
C VAL A 298 -5.00 12.61 8.47
N ASP A 299 -4.56 13.62 9.23
CA ASP A 299 -3.22 13.66 9.83
C ASP A 299 -3.23 12.92 11.16
N GLY A 300 -2.09 12.38 11.56
CA GLY A 300 -1.99 11.46 12.68
C GLY A 300 -0.66 10.72 12.72
N LYS A 301 -0.58 9.70 13.58
CA LYS A 301 0.63 8.90 13.79
C LYS A 301 0.28 7.47 14.20
N GLY A 302 1.27 6.58 14.06
CA GLY A 302 1.20 5.23 14.62
C GLY A 302 0.41 4.23 13.79
N ALA A 303 0.30 4.42 12.46
CA ALA A 303 -0.14 3.34 11.56
C ALA A 303 0.63 2.05 11.87
N HIS A 304 -0.10 0.94 11.92
CA HIS A 304 0.45 -0.40 12.21
C HIS A 304 1.10 -0.55 13.60
N THR A 305 0.70 0.28 14.58
CA THR A 305 1.23 0.22 15.95
C THR A 305 0.12 0.12 17.01
N HIS A 306 0.49 -0.14 18.25
CA HIS A 306 -0.43 -0.22 19.39
C HIS A 306 -0.90 1.15 19.93
N TYR A 307 -0.55 2.25 19.25
CA TYR A 307 -0.89 3.61 19.68
C TYR A 307 -1.46 4.47 18.54
N GLU A 308 -2.02 3.83 17.52
CA GLU A 308 -2.58 4.50 16.35
C GLU A 308 -3.58 5.61 16.72
N GLN A 309 -3.38 6.79 16.13
CA GLN A 309 -4.15 7.99 16.43
C GLN A 309 -4.27 8.93 15.22
N LEU A 310 -5.37 9.67 15.16
CA LEU A 310 -5.53 10.85 14.31
C LEU A 310 -5.53 12.15 15.12
N TYR A 311 -5.30 13.26 14.44
CA TYR A 311 -5.49 14.60 14.98
C TYR A 311 -6.86 15.14 14.59
N ILE A 312 -7.71 15.43 15.58
CA ILE A 312 -9.09 15.90 15.38
C ILE A 312 -9.10 17.20 14.58
N SER A 313 -8.16 18.11 14.85
CA SER A 313 -7.98 19.37 14.12
C SER A 313 -7.71 19.19 12.62
N SER A 314 -7.31 17.98 12.18
CA SER A 314 -7.10 17.70 10.76
C SER A 314 -8.39 17.33 10.03
N ILE A 315 -9.46 16.91 10.72
CA ILE A 315 -10.66 16.36 10.09
C ILE A 315 -11.33 17.39 9.18
N GLU A 316 -11.64 18.58 9.70
CA GLU A 316 -12.39 19.59 8.94
C GLU A 316 -11.60 20.12 7.72
N PRO A 317 -10.34 20.62 7.84
CA PRO A 317 -9.60 21.13 6.69
C PRO A 317 -9.46 20.10 5.57
N ARG A 318 -9.30 18.82 5.95
CA ARG A 318 -9.09 17.71 5.02
C ARG A 318 -10.40 17.26 4.34
N ALA A 319 -11.51 17.22 5.08
CA ALA A 319 -12.84 17.02 4.50
C ALA A 319 -13.17 18.13 3.49
N ARG A 320 -12.91 19.39 3.84
CA ARG A 320 -13.13 20.54 2.95
C ARG A 320 -12.26 20.46 1.69
N LEU A 321 -11.00 20.04 1.80
CA LEU A 321 -10.14 19.83 0.65
C LEU A 321 -10.70 18.77 -0.30
N LEU A 322 -11.10 17.60 0.21
CA LEU A 322 -11.70 16.54 -0.61
C LEU A 322 -12.99 17.00 -1.30
N TYR A 323 -13.86 17.69 -0.56
CA TYR A 323 -15.08 18.27 -1.10
C TYR A 323 -14.78 19.27 -2.24
N ARG A 324 -13.84 20.20 -2.04
CA ARG A 324 -13.42 21.16 -3.08
C ARG A 324 -12.80 20.48 -4.30
N LEU A 325 -12.01 19.41 -4.10
CA LEU A 325 -11.47 18.62 -5.22
C LEU A 325 -12.60 18.03 -6.06
N TYR A 326 -13.62 17.45 -5.43
CA TYR A 326 -14.77 16.90 -6.16
C TYR A 326 -15.48 17.96 -6.98
N GLN A 327 -15.63 19.19 -6.46
CA GLN A 327 -16.31 20.28 -7.14
C GLN A 327 -15.53 20.88 -8.33
N THR A 328 -14.19 20.86 -8.27
CA THR A 328 -13.36 21.73 -9.11
C THR A 328 -12.51 21.00 -10.14
N LEU A 329 -12.30 19.68 -9.99
CA LEU A 329 -11.60 18.88 -10.99
C LEU A 329 -12.45 18.75 -12.26
N GLN A 330 -11.83 18.98 -13.42
CA GLN A 330 -12.48 19.04 -14.74
C GLN A 330 -11.75 18.17 -15.75
#